data_AF-A0A524G9I3-F1
#
_entry.id   AF-A0A524G9I3-F1
#
_cell.length_a   1.000
_cell.length_b   1.000
_cell.length_c   1.000
_cell.angle_alpha   90.00
_cell.angle_beta   90.00
_cell.angle_gamma   90.00
#
_symmetry.space_group_name_H-M   'P 1'
#
loop_
_entity.id
_entity.type
_entity.pdbx_description
1 polymer ?
#
loop_
_entity_poly.entity_id
_entity_poly.type
_entity_poly.pdbx_seq_one_letter_code
_entity_poly.pdbx_strand_id
1 'polypeptide(L)'
;MSDEILARKYEFFSWQGFIVGALLLLVSFIVQSIVSFPQVWQERLLDYVLFLSVSSLVVGLASGSVLVYLYPPDQDVIGIAGLGSDDATQHLSLILVIIALLQPILTGFIFFYEYFGIDPFIFIWVLLGFAAPSVGLTVSMFERSKEIASDLEIYFEHNSKLDMAGLEWLHAIGPRTATYRMGMLESAANRVDGIKISGHEIIKESNQFTVNV
;
A
#
# COMPACT_ATOMS: atom_id res chain seq x y z
N MET A 1 -6.83 -6.06 -26.53
CA MET A 1 -6.29 -5.96 -25.16
C MET A 1 -4.81 -5.65 -25.32
N SER A 2 -4.39 -4.40 -25.09
CA SER A 2 -3.03 -3.94 -25.42
C SER A 2 -2.01 -4.46 -24.41
N ASP A 3 -0.78 -4.70 -24.87
CA ASP A 3 0.34 -5.18 -24.04
C ASP A 3 0.64 -4.28 -22.83
N GLU A 4 0.22 -3.01 -22.85
CA GLU A 4 0.27 -2.10 -21.69
C GLU A 4 -0.64 -2.55 -20.53
N ILE A 5 -1.82 -3.11 -20.82
CA ILE A 5 -2.74 -3.62 -19.79
C ILE A 5 -2.14 -4.89 -19.14
N LEU A 6 -1.44 -5.71 -19.94
CA LEU A 6 -0.68 -6.85 -19.43
C LEU A 6 0.54 -6.39 -18.61
N ALA A 7 1.26 -5.36 -19.03
CA ALA A 7 2.41 -4.83 -18.29
C ALA A 7 2.02 -4.24 -16.92
N ARG A 8 0.92 -3.48 -16.83
CA ARG A 8 0.38 -2.98 -15.55
C ARG A 8 -0.20 -4.07 -14.65
N LYS A 9 -0.53 -5.23 -15.20
CA LYS A 9 -0.90 -6.43 -14.42
C LYS A 9 0.26 -6.95 -13.57
N TYR A 10 1.50 -6.51 -13.79
CA TYR A 10 2.70 -7.01 -13.10
C TYR A 10 3.39 -6.02 -12.15
N GLU A 11 3.00 -4.75 -12.11
CA GLU A 11 3.53 -3.78 -11.13
C GLU A 11 2.77 -3.89 -9.81
N PHE A 12 3.06 -4.96 -9.04
CA PHE A 12 2.46 -5.20 -7.72
C PHE A 12 3.12 -4.40 -6.58
N PHE A 13 4.22 -3.70 -6.90
CA PHE A 13 4.93 -2.84 -5.98
C PHE A 13 4.51 -1.39 -6.19
N SER A 14 3.96 -0.77 -5.15
CA SER A 14 3.61 0.65 -5.18
C SER A 14 4.85 1.50 -4.96
N TRP A 15 5.36 2.11 -6.05
CA TRP A 15 6.47 3.05 -5.97
C TRP A 15 6.09 4.29 -5.16
N GLN A 16 4.84 4.78 -5.25
CA GLN A 16 4.41 5.93 -4.46
C GLN A 16 4.39 5.60 -2.97
N GLY A 17 3.85 4.44 -2.60
CA GLY A 17 3.84 3.97 -1.22
C GLY A 17 5.24 3.75 -0.67
N PHE A 18 6.15 3.19 -1.48
CA PHE A 18 7.56 3.07 -1.14
C PHE A 18 8.19 4.43 -0.84
N ILE A 19 8.05 5.37 -1.78
CA ILE A 19 8.63 6.71 -1.66
C ILE A 19 8.06 7.43 -0.43
N VAL A 20 6.72 7.42 -0.26
CA VAL A 20 6.06 8.08 0.87
C VAL A 20 6.49 7.47 2.20
N GLY A 21 6.48 6.14 2.33
CA GLY A 21 6.91 5.46 3.54
C GLY A 21 8.37 5.76 3.90
N ALA A 22 9.28 5.65 2.91
CA ALA A 22 10.70 5.93 3.10
C ALA A 22 10.96 7.40 3.49
N LEU A 23 10.34 8.34 2.77
CA LEU A 23 10.53 9.77 3.05
C LEU A 23 9.97 10.18 4.40
N LEU A 24 8.79 9.67 4.78
CA LEU A 24 8.20 10.00 6.08
C LEU A 24 9.09 9.56 7.24
N LEU A 25 9.65 8.34 7.18
CA LEU A 25 10.58 7.88 8.21
C LEU A 25 11.87 8.71 8.20
N LEU A 26 12.45 8.91 7.01
CA LEU A 26 13.69 9.66 6.85
C LEU A 26 13.57 11.08 7.42
N VAL A 27 12.53 11.81 7.02
CA VAL A 27 12.28 13.18 7.49
C VAL A 27 12.00 13.18 8.98
N SER A 28 11.22 12.23 9.49
CA SER A 28 10.92 12.15 10.93
C SER A 28 12.19 12.01 11.76
N PHE A 29 13.10 11.12 11.38
CA PHE A 29 14.36 10.93 12.11
C PHE A 29 15.37 12.05 11.90
N ILE A 30 15.43 12.66 10.71
CA ILE A 30 16.23 13.87 10.51
C ILE A 30 15.75 14.99 11.44
N VAL A 31 14.44 15.26 11.47
CA VAL A 31 13.88 16.28 12.35
C VAL A 31 14.10 15.92 13.82
N GLN A 32 13.88 14.67 14.21
CA GLN A 32 14.20 14.17 15.55
C GLN A 32 15.65 14.48 15.94
N SER A 33 16.61 14.10 15.10
CA SER A 33 18.03 14.31 15.41
C SER A 33 18.40 15.78 15.53
N ILE A 34 17.83 16.65 14.70
CA ILE A 34 18.09 18.10 14.77
C ILE A 34 17.52 18.70 16.06
N VAL A 35 16.35 18.24 16.50
CA VAL A 35 15.66 18.78 17.68
C VAL A 35 16.22 18.20 18.98
N SER A 36 16.42 16.89 19.04
CA SER A 36 16.70 16.18 20.30
C SER A 36 18.19 15.94 20.52
N PHE A 37 18.99 15.70 19.47
CA PHE A 37 20.41 15.32 19.62
C PHE A 37 21.26 15.69 18.38
N PRO A 38 21.43 16.99 18.07
CA PRO A 38 22.12 17.43 16.86
C PRO A 38 23.60 16.98 16.80
N GLN A 39 24.20 16.64 17.94
CA GLN A 39 25.59 16.18 18.06
C GLN A 39 25.86 14.89 17.29
N VAL A 40 24.83 14.05 17.05
CA VAL A 40 24.98 12.79 16.29
C VAL A 40 25.58 13.01 14.89
N TRP A 41 25.30 14.17 14.28
CA TRP A 41 25.80 14.55 12.96
C TRP A 41 27.29 14.90 12.95
N GLN A 42 27.89 15.18 14.11
CA GLN A 42 29.31 15.48 14.24
C GLN A 42 30.09 14.26 14.76
N GLU A 43 29.51 13.57 15.74
CA GLU A 43 30.17 12.47 16.45
C GLU A 43 30.04 11.14 15.68
N ARG A 44 28.91 10.91 15.02
CA ARG A 44 28.54 9.60 14.43
C ARG A 44 27.84 9.72 13.08
N LEU A 45 28.29 10.67 12.26
CA LEU A 45 27.69 10.98 10.96
C LEU A 45 27.45 9.74 10.08
N LEU A 46 28.50 8.95 9.83
CA LEU A 46 28.44 7.83 8.90
C LEU A 46 27.49 6.73 9.40
N ASP A 47 27.58 6.37 10.68
CA ASP A 47 26.71 5.38 11.30
C ASP A 47 25.24 5.84 11.23
N TYR A 48 24.98 7.12 11.51
CA TYR A 48 23.62 7.65 11.55
C TYR A 48 23.01 7.74 10.14
N VAL A 49 23.77 8.18 9.14
CA VAL A 49 23.32 8.18 7.73
C VAL A 49 23.02 6.76 7.25
N LEU A 50 23.85 5.77 7.62
CA LEU A 50 23.59 4.38 7.29
C LEU A 50 22.30 3.88 7.96
N PHE A 51 22.12 4.17 9.25
CA PHE A 51 20.91 3.86 10.00
C PHE A 51 19.65 4.46 9.36
N LEU A 52 19.69 5.75 9.01
CA LEU A 52 18.59 6.44 8.33
C LEU A 52 18.26 5.77 7.01
N SER A 53 19.28 5.48 6.20
CA SER A 53 19.11 4.89 4.87
C SER A 53 18.48 3.49 4.96
N VAL A 54 19.05 2.61 5.79
CA VAL A 54 18.56 1.23 5.95
C VAL A 54 17.14 1.23 6.52
N SER A 55 16.88 1.99 7.58
CA SER A 55 15.56 2.01 8.21
C SER A 55 14.50 2.56 7.26
N SER A 56 14.83 3.62 6.50
CA SER A 56 13.91 4.21 5.53
C SER A 56 13.61 3.26 4.38
N LEU A 57 14.62 2.50 3.91
CA LEU A 57 14.42 1.46 2.90
C LEU A 57 13.54 0.33 3.42
N VAL A 58 13.73 -0.13 4.66
CA VAL A 58 12.90 -1.18 5.26
C VAL A 58 11.43 -0.73 5.34
N VAL A 59 11.18 0.47 5.84
CA VAL A 59 9.81 1.03 5.93
C VAL A 59 9.21 1.27 4.55
N GLY A 60 9.99 1.82 3.60
CA GLY A 60 9.55 2.00 2.22
C GLY A 60 9.19 0.67 1.57
N LEU A 61 10.06 -0.34 1.68
CA LEU A 61 9.82 -1.67 1.10
C LEU A 61 8.55 -2.30 1.68
N ALA A 62 8.35 -2.23 2.99
CA ALA A 62 7.10 -2.70 3.59
C ALA A 62 5.89 -1.93 3.05
N SER A 63 5.97 -0.60 2.96
CA SER A 63 4.88 0.25 2.46
C SER A 63 4.50 -0.02 0.99
N GLY A 64 5.49 -0.27 0.15
CA GLY A 64 5.30 -0.57 -1.28
C GLY A 64 4.91 -2.02 -1.56
N SER A 65 5.36 -2.97 -0.73
CA SER A 65 5.19 -4.41 -0.98
C SER A 65 3.91 -5.00 -0.39
N VAL A 66 3.23 -4.35 0.55
CA VAL A 66 2.03 -4.91 1.19
C VAL A 66 0.90 -5.19 0.19
N LEU A 67 0.83 -4.45 -0.92
CA LEU A 67 -0.13 -4.75 -1.99
C LEU A 67 0.11 -6.12 -2.65
N VAL A 68 1.36 -6.58 -2.75
CA VAL A 68 1.72 -7.91 -3.27
C VAL A 68 1.07 -9.02 -2.45
N TYR A 69 0.85 -8.78 -1.15
CA TYR A 69 0.37 -9.79 -0.21
C TYR A 69 -1.12 -9.67 0.11
N LEU A 70 -1.71 -8.49 0.01
CA LEU A 70 -3.17 -8.30 0.08
C LEU A 70 -3.87 -8.68 -1.23
N TYR A 71 -3.13 -8.69 -2.34
CA TYR A 71 -3.64 -9.05 -3.66
C TYR A 71 -2.79 -10.17 -4.29
N PRO A 72 -2.96 -11.43 -3.86
CA PRO A 72 -2.31 -12.54 -4.55
C PRO A 72 -2.73 -12.55 -6.03
N PRO A 73 -1.77 -12.74 -6.96
CA PRO A 73 -2.04 -12.82 -8.39
C PRO A 73 -2.97 -14.00 -8.71
N ASP A 74 -3.59 -13.98 -9.91
CA ASP A 74 -4.07 -15.21 -10.55
C ASP A 74 -2.95 -16.25 -10.46
N GLN A 75 -3.21 -17.34 -9.74
CA GLN A 75 -2.20 -18.29 -9.25
C GLN A 75 -1.51 -19.12 -10.35
N ASP A 76 -1.71 -18.80 -11.64
CA ASP A 76 -1.42 -19.73 -12.73
C ASP A 76 -0.21 -19.42 -13.59
N VAL A 77 0.53 -18.31 -13.40
CA VAL A 77 1.59 -17.97 -14.39
C VAL A 77 3.03 -18.07 -13.90
N ILE A 78 3.34 -18.03 -12.61
CA ILE A 78 4.75 -18.14 -12.18
C ILE A 78 4.83 -18.82 -10.82
N GLY A 79 5.22 -20.10 -10.78
CA GLY A 79 6.16 -20.77 -9.84
C GLY A 79 6.18 -20.46 -8.34
N ILE A 80 5.29 -19.61 -7.83
CA ILE A 80 5.02 -19.28 -6.44
C ILE A 80 3.74 -20.05 -5.99
N ALA A 81 3.39 -21.09 -6.75
CA ALA A 81 2.33 -22.05 -6.47
C ALA A 81 2.50 -22.83 -5.14
N GLY A 82 3.58 -22.59 -4.39
CA GLY A 82 3.80 -23.13 -3.04
C GLY A 82 3.51 -22.14 -1.90
N LEU A 83 3.27 -20.85 -2.19
CA LEU A 83 2.92 -19.83 -1.18
C LEU A 83 1.45 -19.40 -1.27
N GLY A 84 0.65 -20.06 -2.12
CA GLY A 84 -0.77 -19.82 -2.35
C GLY A 84 -1.71 -20.34 -1.26
N SER A 85 -1.29 -20.33 0.00
CA SER A 85 -2.24 -20.30 1.11
C SER A 85 -2.47 -18.83 1.44
N ASP A 86 -3.74 -18.39 1.44
CA ASP A 86 -4.18 -17.07 1.95
C ASP A 86 -3.45 -16.67 3.24
N ASP A 87 -3.09 -17.65 4.08
CA ASP A 87 -2.38 -17.42 5.33
C ASP A 87 -0.91 -17.02 5.11
N ALA A 88 -0.17 -17.67 4.20
CA ALA A 88 1.27 -17.45 4.06
C ALA A 88 1.61 -16.05 3.55
N THR A 89 0.86 -15.54 2.58
CA THR A 89 1.02 -14.18 2.05
C THR A 89 0.61 -13.13 3.08
N GLN A 90 -0.51 -13.33 3.78
CA GLN A 90 -0.94 -12.46 4.88
C GLN A 90 0.05 -12.45 6.04
N HIS A 91 0.62 -13.61 6.41
CA HIS A 91 1.66 -13.71 7.41
C HIS A 91 2.92 -12.99 6.98
N LEU A 92 3.31 -13.08 5.71
CA LEU A 92 4.49 -12.37 5.20
C LEU A 92 4.27 -10.85 5.21
N SER A 93 3.08 -10.38 4.81
CA SER A 93 2.68 -8.98 4.95
C SER A 93 2.76 -8.52 6.41
N LEU A 94 2.23 -9.31 7.33
CA LEU A 94 2.23 -9.00 8.76
C LEU A 94 3.66 -8.94 9.30
N ILE A 95 4.52 -9.88 8.92
CA ILE A 95 5.94 -9.89 9.28
C ILE A 95 6.63 -8.63 8.76
N LEU A 96 6.41 -8.26 7.49
CA LEU A 96 7.00 -7.03 6.93
C LEU A 96 6.54 -5.78 7.67
N VAL A 97 5.25 -5.69 8.03
CA VAL A 97 4.73 -4.58 8.83
C VAL A 97 5.36 -4.57 10.22
N ILE A 98 5.45 -5.71 10.89
CA ILE A 98 6.09 -5.80 12.21
C ILE A 98 7.57 -5.40 12.12
N ILE A 99 8.30 -5.86 11.10
CA ILE A 99 9.69 -5.47 10.87
C ILE A 99 9.80 -3.96 10.64
N ALA A 100 8.93 -3.37 9.81
CA ALA A 100 8.93 -1.94 9.55
C ALA A 100 8.61 -1.09 10.79
N LEU A 101 7.80 -1.59 11.71
CA LEU A 101 7.49 -0.92 12.97
C LEU A 101 8.64 -1.05 13.98
N LEU A 102 9.20 -2.25 14.12
CA LEU A 102 10.17 -2.55 15.18
C LEU A 102 11.60 -2.19 14.79
N GLN A 103 12.04 -2.48 13.58
CA GLN A 103 13.44 -2.36 13.18
C GLN A 103 14.00 -0.94 13.35
N PRO A 104 13.32 0.14 12.93
CA PRO A 104 13.83 1.50 13.09
C PRO A 104 14.07 1.87 14.55
N ILE A 105 13.11 1.50 15.43
CA ILE A 105 13.18 1.82 16.86
C ILE A 105 14.22 0.96 17.56
N LEU A 106 14.20 -0.35 17.37
CA LEU A 106 15.15 -1.27 17.99
C LEU A 106 16.59 -0.94 17.58
N THR A 107 16.81 -0.68 16.30
CA THR A 107 18.14 -0.34 15.78
C THR A 107 18.59 1.02 16.33
N GLY A 108 17.68 2.00 16.42
CA GLY A 108 17.93 3.28 17.08
C GLY A 108 18.40 3.10 18.53
N PHE A 109 17.67 2.32 19.33
CA PHE A 109 18.05 2.08 20.73
C PHE A 109 19.32 1.24 20.89
N ILE A 110 19.56 0.22 20.05
CA ILE A 110 20.74 -0.64 20.16
C ILE A 110 22.01 0.13 19.80
N PHE A 111 21.99 0.89 18.70
CA PHE A 111 23.19 1.54 18.19
C PHE A 111 23.34 2.98 18.66
N PHE A 112 22.26 3.67 19.04
CA PHE A 112 22.25 5.09 19.42
C PHE A 112 21.59 5.31 20.78
N TYR A 113 21.75 4.36 21.71
CA TYR A 113 21.17 4.41 23.06
C TYR A 113 21.39 5.75 23.78
N GLU A 114 22.60 6.30 23.72
CA GLU A 114 22.98 7.55 24.40
C GLU A 114 22.21 8.77 23.87
N TYR A 115 21.68 8.70 22.65
CA TYR A 115 20.87 9.76 22.05
C TYR A 115 19.37 9.48 22.22
N PHE A 116 18.92 8.26 21.92
CA PHE A 116 17.51 7.87 21.99
C PHE A 116 16.99 7.74 23.42
N GLY A 117 17.83 7.28 24.35
CA GLY A 117 17.47 7.06 25.75
C GLY A 117 17.25 8.35 26.55
N ILE A 118 17.76 9.48 26.06
CA ILE A 118 17.63 10.79 26.70
C ILE A 118 16.70 11.74 25.94
N ASP A 119 16.13 11.30 24.81
CA ASP A 119 15.24 12.12 23.99
C ASP A 119 13.89 12.33 24.71
N PRO A 120 13.56 13.56 25.13
CA PRO A 120 12.33 13.85 25.85
C PRO A 120 11.07 13.65 24.99
N PHE A 121 11.21 13.63 23.66
CA PHE A 121 10.12 13.48 22.71
C PHE A 121 10.08 12.10 22.06
N ILE A 122 10.82 11.11 22.59
CA ILE A 122 10.94 9.78 21.99
C ILE A 122 9.60 9.12 21.67
N PHE A 123 8.59 9.31 22.53
CA PHE A 123 7.25 8.77 22.30
C PHE A 123 6.58 9.35 21.05
N ILE A 124 6.77 10.65 20.76
CA ILE A 124 6.23 11.30 19.56
C ILE A 124 6.90 10.70 18.32
N TRP A 125 8.23 10.53 18.36
CA TRP A 125 8.98 9.98 17.24
C TRP A 125 8.68 8.50 16.98
N VAL A 126 8.45 7.71 18.02
CA VAL A 126 7.96 6.33 17.90
C VAL A 126 6.59 6.30 17.23
N LEU A 127 5.66 7.16 17.64
CA LEU A 127 4.32 7.25 17.03
C LEU A 127 4.39 7.68 15.56
N LEU A 128 5.24 8.65 15.22
CA LEU A 128 5.46 9.07 13.84
C LEU A 128 6.10 7.96 13.00
N GLY A 129 7.08 7.25 13.57
CA GLY A 129 7.70 6.07 12.95
C GLY A 129 6.68 4.96 12.69
N PHE A 130 5.70 4.78 13.58
CA PHE A 130 4.62 3.80 13.41
C PHE A 130 3.58 4.24 12.37
N ALA A 131 3.36 5.56 12.25
CA ALA A 131 2.45 6.12 11.26
C ALA A 131 3.01 6.01 9.83
N ALA A 132 4.33 6.11 9.64
CA ALA A 132 4.96 6.12 8.32
C ALA A 132 4.60 4.90 7.43
N PRO A 133 4.72 3.64 7.89
CA PRO A 133 4.25 2.48 7.13
C PRO A 133 2.75 2.55 6.78
N SER A 134 1.93 3.01 7.72
CA SER A 134 0.47 3.08 7.56
C SER A 134 0.06 4.11 6.50
N VAL A 135 0.71 5.28 6.48
CA VAL A 135 0.49 6.33 5.48
C VAL A 135 0.99 5.88 4.11
N GLY A 136 2.18 5.27 4.03
CA GLY A 136 2.71 4.72 2.78
C GLY A 136 1.77 3.67 2.18
N LEU A 137 1.27 2.75 3.00
CA LEU A 137 0.28 1.75 2.60
C LEU A 137 -1.04 2.38 2.13
N THR A 138 -1.51 3.43 2.81
CA THR A 138 -2.72 4.15 2.41
C THR A 138 -2.55 4.77 1.02
N VAL A 139 -1.40 5.40 0.76
CA VAL A 139 -1.09 5.96 -0.56
C VAL A 139 -1.08 4.88 -1.64
N SER A 140 -0.48 3.72 -1.36
CA SER A 140 -0.51 2.56 -2.26
C SER A 140 -1.95 2.13 -2.61
N MET A 141 -2.85 2.11 -1.63
CA MET A 141 -4.26 1.76 -1.86
C MET A 141 -4.98 2.82 -2.69
N PHE A 142 -4.69 4.11 -2.48
CA PHE A 142 -5.25 5.19 -3.29
C PHE A 142 -4.79 5.15 -4.74
N GLU A 143 -3.51 4.87 -4.99
CA GLU A 143 -2.96 4.67 -6.33
C GLU A 143 -3.67 3.52 -7.03
N ARG A 144 -3.76 2.36 -6.36
CA ARG A 144 -4.43 1.19 -6.92
C ARG A 144 -5.91 1.42 -7.21
N SER A 145 -6.62 2.12 -6.33
CA SER A 145 -8.02 2.50 -6.54
C SER A 145 -8.20 3.39 -7.78
N LYS A 146 -7.25 4.29 -8.07
CA LYS A 146 -7.28 5.11 -9.29
C LYS A 146 -7.04 4.29 -10.55
N GLU A 147 -6.11 3.33 -10.50
CA GLU A 147 -5.88 2.42 -11.62
C GLU A 147 -7.13 1.58 -11.94
N ILE A 148 -7.76 1.01 -10.91
CA ILE A 148 -9.00 0.24 -11.08
C ILE A 148 -10.11 1.14 -11.66
N ALA A 149 -10.21 2.39 -11.21
CA ALA A 149 -11.19 3.34 -11.77
C ALA A 149 -10.93 3.60 -13.27
N SER A 150 -9.67 3.80 -13.66
CA SER A 150 -9.29 3.95 -15.07
C SER A 150 -9.60 2.71 -15.91
N ASP A 151 -9.39 1.51 -15.35
CA ASP A 151 -9.74 0.26 -16.03
C ASP A 151 -11.27 0.11 -16.19
N LEU A 152 -12.04 0.54 -15.19
CA LEU A 152 -13.50 0.57 -15.24
C LEU A 152 -13.99 1.55 -16.31
N GLU A 153 -13.43 2.76 -16.40
CA GLU A 153 -13.75 3.73 -17.45
C GLU A 153 -13.62 3.11 -18.84
N ILE A 154 -12.46 2.50 -19.13
CA ILE A 154 -12.19 1.84 -20.42
C ILE A 154 -13.13 0.66 -20.66
N TYR A 155 -13.41 -0.14 -19.62
CA TYR A 155 -14.33 -1.27 -19.74
C TYR A 155 -15.75 -0.81 -20.11
N PHE A 156 -16.26 0.24 -19.47
CA PHE A 156 -17.60 0.78 -19.69
C PHE A 156 -17.73 1.67 -20.94
N GLU A 157 -16.64 1.93 -21.67
CA GLU A 157 -16.74 2.46 -23.04
C GLU A 157 -17.46 1.47 -23.97
N HIS A 158 -17.20 0.17 -23.80
CA HIS A 158 -17.67 -0.90 -24.68
C HIS A 158 -18.72 -1.82 -24.04
N ASN A 159 -18.88 -1.76 -22.72
CA ASN A 159 -19.78 -2.62 -21.96
C ASN A 159 -20.82 -1.78 -21.20
N SER A 160 -22.02 -2.34 -20.99
CA SER A 160 -23.10 -1.68 -20.25
C SER A 160 -23.19 -2.15 -18.78
N LYS A 161 -22.57 -3.29 -18.46
CA LYS A 161 -22.68 -3.96 -17.17
C LYS A 161 -21.44 -4.80 -16.89
N LEU A 162 -21.03 -4.82 -15.63
CA LEU A 162 -20.06 -5.75 -15.05
C LEU A 162 -20.75 -6.52 -13.92
N ASP A 163 -20.78 -7.85 -14.00
CA ASP A 163 -21.29 -8.72 -12.93
C ASP A 163 -20.13 -9.14 -12.02
N MET A 164 -20.13 -8.66 -10.77
CA MET A 164 -19.09 -8.95 -9.78
C MET A 164 -19.21 -10.36 -9.20
N ALA A 165 -20.37 -11.01 -9.29
CA ALA A 165 -20.54 -12.40 -8.84
C ALA A 165 -19.84 -13.40 -9.78
N GLY A 166 -19.74 -13.06 -11.06
CA GLY A 166 -19.07 -13.87 -12.09
C GLY A 166 -17.54 -13.69 -12.15
N LEU A 167 -16.95 -12.79 -11.35
CA LEU A 167 -15.52 -12.55 -11.36
C LEU A 167 -14.81 -13.58 -10.49
N GLU A 168 -14.29 -14.64 -11.12
CA GLU A 168 -13.61 -15.73 -10.42
C GLU A 168 -12.47 -15.23 -9.53
N TRP A 169 -11.67 -14.26 -9.96
CA TRP A 169 -10.59 -13.69 -9.15
C TRP A 169 -11.06 -12.95 -7.88
N LEU A 170 -12.33 -12.51 -7.82
CA LEU A 170 -12.93 -11.91 -6.62
C LEU A 170 -13.30 -12.97 -5.57
N HIS A 171 -13.67 -14.17 -6.01
CA HIS A 171 -14.20 -15.23 -5.14
C HIS A 171 -13.26 -16.44 -4.98
N ALA A 172 -12.21 -16.53 -5.79
CA ALA A 172 -11.22 -17.61 -5.78
C ALA A 172 -10.28 -17.58 -4.56
N ILE A 173 -10.41 -16.54 -3.73
CA ILE A 173 -9.57 -16.30 -2.56
C ILE A 173 -10.51 -16.15 -1.36
N GLY A 174 -10.09 -16.62 -0.19
CA GLY A 174 -10.93 -16.77 0.99
C GLY A 174 -11.81 -15.55 1.31
N PRO A 175 -12.91 -15.75 2.07
CA PRO A 175 -14.01 -14.78 2.17
C PRO A 175 -13.61 -13.37 2.66
N ARG A 176 -12.54 -13.27 3.46
CA ARG A 176 -11.99 -11.98 3.92
C ARG A 176 -11.33 -11.18 2.78
N THR A 177 -10.53 -11.85 1.96
CA THR A 177 -9.82 -11.24 0.82
C THR A 177 -10.82 -10.82 -0.27
N ALA A 178 -11.85 -11.65 -0.50
CA ALA A 178 -12.97 -11.33 -1.40
C ALA A 178 -13.70 -10.04 -0.98
N THR A 179 -14.06 -9.92 0.30
CA THR A 179 -14.71 -8.73 0.86
C THR A 179 -13.85 -7.47 0.66
N TYR A 180 -12.55 -7.59 0.89
CA TYR A 180 -11.63 -6.46 0.73
C TYR A 180 -11.48 -6.01 -0.74
N ARG A 181 -11.35 -6.97 -1.66
CA ARG A 181 -11.32 -6.72 -3.11
C ARG A 181 -12.61 -6.08 -3.61
N MET A 182 -13.75 -6.56 -3.12
CA MET A 182 -15.05 -6.00 -3.46
C MET A 182 -15.19 -4.56 -2.97
N GLY A 183 -14.82 -4.26 -1.72
CA GLY A 183 -14.83 -2.89 -1.20
C GLY A 183 -13.91 -1.94 -1.97
N MET A 184 -12.76 -2.41 -2.46
CA MET A 184 -11.88 -1.62 -3.34
C MET A 184 -12.51 -1.35 -4.70
N LEU A 185 -13.13 -2.36 -5.31
CA LEU A 185 -13.80 -2.22 -6.59
C LEU A 185 -14.99 -1.26 -6.49
N GLU A 186 -15.78 -1.35 -5.41
CA GLU A 186 -16.87 -0.44 -5.10
C GLU A 186 -16.35 1.00 -4.89
N SER A 187 -15.28 1.17 -4.11
CA SER A 187 -14.64 2.46 -3.88
C SER A 187 -14.09 3.08 -5.16
N ALA A 188 -13.52 2.27 -6.05
CA ALA A 188 -13.05 2.71 -7.37
C ALA A 188 -14.22 3.07 -8.30
N ALA A 189 -15.28 2.26 -8.32
CA ALA A 189 -16.45 2.50 -9.16
C ALA A 189 -17.17 3.79 -8.82
N ASN A 190 -17.25 4.15 -7.52
CA ASN A 190 -17.80 5.43 -7.07
C ASN A 190 -17.02 6.67 -7.53
N ARG A 191 -15.83 6.50 -8.12
CA ARG A 191 -15.01 7.59 -8.67
C ARG A 191 -15.16 7.78 -10.17
N VAL A 192 -15.87 6.87 -10.83
CA VAL A 192 -16.08 6.91 -12.28
C VAL A 192 -17.46 7.49 -12.55
N ASP A 193 -17.50 8.57 -13.32
CA ASP A 193 -18.75 9.22 -13.68
C ASP A 193 -19.59 8.34 -14.62
N GLY A 194 -20.91 8.30 -14.39
CA GLY A 194 -21.84 7.59 -15.25
C GLY A 194 -21.83 6.07 -15.10
N ILE A 195 -21.30 5.55 -13.99
CA ILE A 195 -21.53 4.16 -13.55
C ILE A 195 -22.07 4.15 -12.13
N LYS A 196 -22.90 3.16 -11.80
CA LYS A 196 -23.44 2.96 -10.45
C LYS A 196 -23.38 1.51 -10.03
N ILE A 197 -23.26 1.30 -8.72
CA ILE A 197 -23.31 -0.03 -8.11
C ILE A 197 -24.77 -0.37 -7.80
N SER A 198 -25.21 -1.56 -8.22
CA SER A 198 -26.55 -2.08 -7.99
C SER A 198 -26.46 -3.54 -7.56
N GLY A 199 -26.40 -3.79 -6.26
CA GLY A 199 -26.19 -5.13 -5.71
C GLY A 199 -24.80 -5.66 -6.09
N HIS A 200 -24.76 -6.81 -6.79
CA HIS A 200 -23.51 -7.41 -7.26
C HIS A 200 -23.07 -6.91 -8.64
N GLU A 201 -23.68 -5.85 -9.15
CA GLU A 201 -23.45 -5.38 -10.51
C GLU A 201 -22.99 -3.93 -10.51
N ILE A 202 -22.06 -3.62 -11.41
CA ILE A 202 -21.73 -2.24 -11.77
C ILE A 202 -22.36 -2.00 -13.14
N ILE A 203 -23.19 -0.97 -13.25
CA ILE A 203 -23.96 -0.70 -14.47
C ILE A 203 -23.70 0.74 -14.94
N LYS A 204 -23.62 0.90 -16.26
CA LYS A 204 -23.53 2.22 -16.88
C LYS A 204 -24.86 2.95 -16.69
N GLU A 205 -24.82 4.15 -16.14
CA GLU A 205 -25.97 5.02 -16.05
C GLU A 205 -26.37 5.41 -17.47
N SER A 206 -27.59 5.03 -17.87
CA SER A 206 -28.18 5.62 -19.06
C SER A 206 -28.46 7.08 -18.73
N ASN A 207 -27.88 8.00 -19.51
CA ASN A 207 -28.33 9.40 -19.54
C ASN A 207 -29.81 9.40 -19.95
N GLN A 208 -30.71 9.23 -19.00
CA GLN A 208 -32.12 9.56 -19.17
C GLN A 208 -32.20 11.08 -19.23
N PHE A 209 -31.92 11.64 -20.42
CA PHE A 209 -32.54 12.89 -20.81
C PHE A 209 -34.05 12.63 -20.82
N THR A 210 -34.70 12.99 -19.71
CA THR A 210 -36.15 13.13 -19.64
C THR A 210 -36.53 14.29 -20.55
N VAL A 211 -36.78 13.98 -21.83
CA VAL A 211 -37.47 14.91 -22.72
C VAL A 211 -38.93 14.91 -22.27
N ASN A 212 -39.29 15.88 -21.43
CA ASN A 212 -40.69 16.20 -21.19
C ASN A 212 -41.25 16.82 -22.47
N VAL A 213 -42.08 16.07 -23.19
CA VAL A 213 -42.97 16.57 -24.26
C VAL A 213 -44.27 17.04 -23.64
#